data_AF-D5SQD0-F1
#
_entry.id   AF-D5SQD0-F1
#
_cell.length_a   1.000
_cell.length_b   1.000
_cell.length_c   1.000
_cell.angle_alpha   90.00
_cell.angle_beta   90.00
_cell.angle_gamma   90.00
#
_symmetry.space_group_name_H-M   'P 1'
#
loop_
_entity.id
_entity.type
_entity.pdbx_description
1 polymer ?
#
loop_
_entity_poly.entity_id
_entity_poly.type
_entity_poly.pdbx_seq_one_letter_code
_entity_poly.pdbx_strand_id
1 'polypeptide(L)'
;MARQEADHDDLFSEAIALTSRALWKRIRPDHPANCQHSDDLDDPAPARLQSVKEILIGTRANDWLSIYWDQSWMVQFNEMNQLRRAYVEPCLYRAQGGTLSRLTRHRNPHETSLLRHDLNEAELHSFLASNSQQLTETFALLDCLESGEFKTFQLASFVHPIDSIQPEVAEQPETIHSTLTARSLVARLGQICMQKLVIAEPPRGRH
;
A
#
# COMPACT_ATOMS: atom_id res chain seq x y z
N MET A 1 -25.16 -0.04 -9.72
CA MET A 1 -24.12 -0.25 -8.69
C MET A 1 -23.00 -1.23 -9.11
N ALA A 2 -23.03 -1.85 -10.30
CA ALA A 2 -22.27 -3.07 -10.60
C ALA A 2 -20.85 -2.90 -11.24
N ARG A 3 -20.09 -1.84 -10.98
CA ARG A 3 -18.76 -1.68 -11.64
C ARG A 3 -17.67 -0.92 -10.84
N GLN A 4 -17.89 -0.54 -9.58
CA GLN A 4 -16.78 -0.18 -8.68
C GLN A 4 -16.06 -1.46 -8.21
N GLU A 5 -16.79 -2.59 -8.23
CA GLU A 5 -16.30 -3.96 -8.02
C GLU A 5 -15.15 -4.35 -8.96
N ALA A 6 -15.10 -3.94 -10.24
CA ALA A 6 -14.04 -4.42 -11.14
C ALA A 6 -12.64 -3.87 -10.84
N ASP A 7 -12.51 -2.59 -10.47
CA ASP A 7 -11.20 -2.03 -10.07
C ASP A 7 -10.79 -2.53 -8.69
N HIS A 8 -11.78 -2.80 -7.85
CA HIS A 8 -11.62 -3.42 -6.54
C HIS A 8 -11.18 -4.89 -6.66
N ASP A 9 -11.81 -5.68 -7.54
CA ASP A 9 -11.48 -7.08 -7.83
C ASP A 9 -10.09 -7.20 -8.44
N ASP A 10 -9.66 -6.22 -9.24
CA ASP A 10 -8.27 -6.11 -9.71
C ASP A 10 -7.31 -5.88 -8.53
N LEU A 11 -7.63 -4.98 -7.59
CA LEU A 11 -6.82 -4.76 -6.38
C LEU A 11 -6.76 -6.02 -5.50
N PHE A 12 -7.88 -6.73 -5.34
CA PHE A 12 -7.96 -7.98 -4.59
C PHE A 12 -7.14 -9.10 -5.25
N SER A 13 -7.31 -9.29 -6.56
CA SER A 13 -6.52 -10.25 -7.35
C SER A 13 -5.03 -9.95 -7.24
N GLU A 14 -4.68 -8.67 -7.26
CA GLU A 14 -3.31 -8.22 -7.09
C GLU A 14 -2.74 -8.47 -5.70
N ALA A 15 -3.53 -8.28 -4.64
CA ALA A 15 -3.13 -8.55 -3.25
C ALA A 15 -2.98 -10.06 -2.96
N ILE A 16 -3.71 -10.91 -3.69
CA ILE A 16 -3.59 -12.38 -3.60
C ILE A 16 -2.26 -12.86 -4.20
N ALA A 17 -1.72 -12.16 -5.19
CA ALA A 17 -0.45 -12.50 -5.83
C ALA A 17 0.81 -12.05 -5.04
N LEU A 18 0.65 -11.55 -3.82
CA LEU A 18 1.76 -11.27 -2.90
C LEU A 18 2.28 -12.58 -2.29
N THR A 19 3.57 -12.81 -2.43
CA THR A 19 4.26 -13.99 -1.88
C THR A 19 4.59 -13.78 -0.41
N SER A 20 5.08 -12.58 -0.05
CA SER A 20 5.30 -12.17 1.34
C SER A 20 4.38 -10.99 1.66
N ARG A 21 3.64 -11.01 2.76
CA ARG A 21 2.81 -9.86 3.17
C ARG A 21 2.67 -9.75 4.67
N ALA A 22 2.47 -8.52 5.13
CA ALA A 22 2.14 -8.18 6.50
C ALA A 22 0.96 -7.21 6.49
N LEU A 23 -0.03 -7.49 7.35
CA LEU A 23 -1.24 -6.70 7.51
C LEU A 23 -1.19 -6.00 8.87
N TRP A 24 -1.29 -4.69 8.87
CA TRP A 24 -1.49 -3.89 10.05
C TRP A 24 -2.94 -3.44 10.14
N LYS A 25 -3.56 -3.63 11.29
CA LYS A 25 -4.90 -3.11 11.58
C LYS A 25 -4.81 -1.95 12.55
N ARG A 26 -5.59 -0.92 12.29
CA ARG A 26 -5.72 0.23 13.17
C ARG A 26 -6.29 -0.25 14.51
N ILE A 27 -5.55 0.01 15.58
CA ILE A 27 -6.04 -0.17 16.94
C ILE A 27 -6.94 1.04 17.18
N ARG A 28 -8.26 0.84 17.22
CA ARG A 28 -9.09 1.84 17.87
C ARG A 28 -8.73 1.80 19.35
N PRO A 29 -8.35 2.89 20.00
CA PRO A 29 -8.41 2.90 21.46
C PRO A 29 -9.83 2.46 21.80
N ASP A 30 -9.98 1.45 22.67
CA ASP A 30 -11.27 0.92 23.09
C ASP A 30 -12.13 2.07 23.61
N HIS A 31 -12.90 2.69 22.72
CA HIS A 31 -13.88 3.68 23.10
C HIS A 31 -15.08 2.85 23.56
N PRO A 32 -15.39 2.83 24.88
CA PRO A 32 -16.55 2.10 25.35
C PRO A 32 -17.76 2.62 24.59
N ALA A 33 -18.59 1.69 24.10
CA ALA A 33 -19.64 1.90 23.10
C ALA A 33 -20.80 2.85 23.52
N ASN A 34 -20.60 3.75 24.49
CA ASN A 34 -21.63 4.53 25.15
C ASN A 34 -21.37 6.04 25.26
N CYS A 35 -20.45 6.61 24.47
CA CYS A 35 -20.27 8.06 24.41
C CYS A 35 -20.46 8.56 22.97
N GLN A 36 -21.67 9.07 22.67
CA GLN A 36 -21.88 9.96 21.55
C GLN A 36 -21.22 11.31 21.90
N HIS A 37 -19.94 11.49 21.58
CA HIS A 37 -19.34 12.81 21.43
C HIS A 37 -18.47 12.83 20.18
N SER A 38 -18.75 13.81 19.33
CA SER A 38 -18.30 13.94 17.94
C SER A 38 -16.93 14.59 17.77
N ASP A 39 -16.09 14.60 18.81
CA ASP A 39 -14.81 15.33 18.82
C ASP A 39 -13.68 14.48 19.45
N ASP A 40 -13.43 13.30 18.88
CA ASP A 40 -12.18 12.55 19.14
C ASP A 40 -11.00 13.31 18.51
N LEU A 41 -10.45 14.27 19.25
CA LEU A 41 -9.42 15.22 18.82
C LEU A 41 -7.97 14.74 19.02
N ASP A 42 -7.76 13.53 19.57
CA ASP A 42 -6.42 13.02 19.94
C ASP A 42 -6.01 11.76 19.16
N ASP A 43 -6.39 11.62 17.88
CA ASP A 43 -5.78 10.60 17.01
C ASP A 43 -4.40 11.09 16.53
N PRO A 44 -3.28 10.47 16.95
CA PRO A 44 -1.95 10.88 16.55
C PRO A 44 -1.67 10.63 15.06
N ALA A 45 -2.54 9.90 14.35
CA ALA A 45 -2.39 9.69 12.93
C ALA A 45 -2.66 10.98 12.14
N PRO A 46 -1.87 11.27 11.09
CA PRO A 46 -2.15 12.39 10.20
C PRO A 46 -3.52 12.23 9.55
N ALA A 47 -4.20 13.36 9.26
CA ALA A 47 -5.58 13.39 8.78
C ALA A 47 -5.89 12.42 7.62
N ARG A 48 -4.92 12.17 6.74
CA ARG A 48 -5.06 11.25 5.59
C ARG A 48 -5.10 9.78 5.96
N LEU A 49 -4.57 9.40 7.13
CA LEU A 49 -4.53 8.04 7.64
C LEU A 49 -5.59 7.78 8.72
N GLN A 50 -6.34 8.81 9.15
CA GLN A 50 -7.39 8.68 10.15
C GLN A 50 -8.55 7.79 9.70
N SER A 51 -8.87 7.80 8.40
CA SER A 51 -9.90 6.93 7.83
C SER A 51 -9.39 5.52 7.50
N VAL A 52 -8.07 5.30 7.49
CA VAL A 52 -7.46 4.03 7.10
C VAL A 52 -7.58 3.02 8.24
N LYS A 53 -8.28 1.90 7.97
CA LYS A 53 -8.51 0.84 8.95
C LYS A 53 -7.42 -0.22 8.92
N GLU A 54 -6.84 -0.47 7.76
CA GLU A 54 -5.81 -1.46 7.57
C GLU A 54 -4.80 -1.06 6.50
N ILE A 55 -3.56 -1.48 6.71
CA ILE A 55 -2.45 -1.29 5.80
C ILE A 55 -1.86 -2.65 5.49
N LEU A 56 -1.85 -3.02 4.21
CA LEU A 56 -1.23 -4.25 3.73
C LEU A 56 0.03 -3.89 2.96
N ILE A 57 1.17 -4.40 3.40
CA ILE A 57 2.43 -4.31 2.66
C ILE A 57 2.84 -5.71 2.26
N GLY A 58 3.29 -5.89 1.01
CA GLY A 58 3.85 -7.16 0.61
C GLY A 58 4.68 -7.10 -0.65
N THR A 59 5.43 -8.16 -0.89
CA THR A 59 6.23 -8.37 -2.09
C THR A 59 5.64 -9.50 -2.93
N ARG A 60 5.91 -9.45 -4.22
CA ARG A 60 5.58 -10.50 -5.20
C ARG A 60 6.80 -11.40 -5.44
N ALA A 61 6.61 -12.48 -6.19
CA ALA A 61 7.68 -13.41 -6.58
C ALA A 61 8.83 -12.74 -7.36
N ASN A 62 8.56 -11.64 -8.05
CA ASN A 62 9.56 -10.84 -8.76
C ASN A 62 10.12 -9.66 -7.92
N ASP A 63 9.95 -9.72 -6.61
CA ASP A 63 10.38 -8.72 -5.63
C ASP A 63 9.77 -7.32 -5.82
N TRP A 64 8.62 -7.22 -6.50
CA TRP A 64 7.87 -5.97 -6.56
C TRP A 64 7.13 -5.73 -5.25
N LEU A 65 7.34 -4.56 -4.65
CA LEU A 65 6.65 -4.13 -3.44
C LEU A 65 5.27 -3.54 -3.80
N SER A 66 4.25 -3.90 -3.05
CA SER A 66 2.92 -3.30 -3.11
C SER A 66 2.50 -2.87 -1.71
N ILE A 67 1.87 -1.69 -1.61
CA ILE A 67 1.31 -1.16 -0.37
C ILE A 67 -0.14 -0.79 -0.66
N TYR A 68 -1.04 -1.24 0.20
CA TYR A 68 -2.47 -0.95 0.14
C TYR A 68 -2.89 -0.29 1.44
N TRP A 69 -3.65 0.80 1.36
CA TRP A 69 -4.35 1.41 2.47
C TRP A 69 -5.85 1.18 2.22
N ASP A 70 -6.42 0.24 2.96
CA ASP A 70 -7.76 -0.28 2.71
C ASP A 70 -7.98 -0.58 1.21
N GLN A 71 -9.00 0.05 0.64
CA GLN A 71 -9.46 -0.09 -0.75
C GLN A 71 -9.32 1.23 -1.53
N SER A 72 -8.91 2.32 -0.87
CA SER A 72 -8.93 3.67 -1.41
C SER A 72 -7.61 4.07 -2.06
N TRP A 73 -6.50 3.47 -1.61
CA TRP A 73 -5.17 3.77 -2.11
C TRP A 73 -4.30 2.51 -2.22
N MET A 74 -3.62 2.37 -3.35
CA MET A 74 -2.52 1.44 -3.52
C MET A 74 -1.33 2.10 -4.22
N VAL A 75 -0.11 1.69 -3.88
CA VAL A 75 1.10 1.97 -4.67
C VAL A 75 1.90 0.70 -4.92
N GLN A 76 2.56 0.65 -6.07
CA GLN A 76 3.39 -0.46 -6.51
C GLN A 76 4.75 0.02 -6.99
N PHE A 77 5.79 -0.67 -6.55
CA PHE A 77 7.17 -0.42 -6.89
C PHE A 77 7.77 -1.62 -7.62
N ASN A 78 8.74 -1.34 -8.49
CA ASN A 78 9.60 -2.40 -9.02
C ASN A 78 10.67 -2.84 -8.01
N GLU A 79 11.50 -3.79 -8.43
CA GLU A 79 12.66 -4.27 -7.67
C GLU A 79 13.67 -3.14 -7.36
N MET A 80 13.68 -2.08 -8.15
CA MET A 80 14.52 -0.88 -7.96
C MET A 80 13.83 0.20 -7.12
N ASN A 81 12.72 -0.11 -6.43
CA ASN A 81 11.96 0.83 -5.60
C ASN A 81 11.37 2.04 -6.37
N GLN A 82 11.23 1.93 -7.69
CA GLN A 82 10.63 2.95 -8.56
C GLN A 82 9.13 2.74 -8.71
N LEU A 83 8.36 3.82 -8.65
CA LEU A 83 6.91 3.79 -8.74
C LEU A 83 6.45 3.31 -10.13
N ARG A 84 5.70 2.21 -10.17
CA ARG A 84 5.14 1.63 -11.40
C ARG A 84 3.66 1.89 -11.57
N ARG A 85 2.92 1.82 -10.48
CA ARG A 85 1.47 1.99 -10.49
C ARG A 85 1.03 2.58 -9.17
N ALA A 86 -0.01 3.38 -9.22
CA ALA A 86 -0.72 3.81 -8.03
C ALA A 86 -2.21 3.82 -8.34
N TYR A 87 -3.03 3.47 -7.37
CA TYR A 87 -4.45 3.74 -7.39
C TYR A 87 -4.72 4.76 -6.30
N VAL A 88 -5.34 5.88 -6.66
CA VAL A 88 -5.82 6.88 -5.71
C VAL A 88 -7.24 7.15 -6.13
N GLU A 89 -8.21 6.61 -5.40
CA GLU A 89 -9.62 6.60 -5.80
C GLU A 89 -10.07 7.99 -6.32
N PRO A 90 -10.69 8.06 -7.51
CA PRO A 90 -11.09 6.98 -8.43
C PRO A 90 -10.08 6.72 -9.57
N CYS A 91 -8.87 7.25 -9.46
CA CYS A 91 -7.90 7.30 -10.56
C CYS A 91 -6.86 6.19 -10.47
N LEU A 92 -6.58 5.56 -11.63
CA LEU A 92 -5.47 4.64 -11.78
C LEU A 92 -4.30 5.33 -12.47
N TYR A 93 -3.14 5.31 -11.85
CA TYR A 93 -1.90 5.87 -12.36
C TYR A 93 -0.95 4.76 -12.76
N ARG A 94 -0.32 4.87 -13.94
CA ARG A 94 0.64 3.88 -14.44
C ARG A 94 1.85 4.55 -15.07
N ALA A 95 3.04 4.09 -14.72
CA ALA A 95 4.27 4.56 -15.33
C ALA A 95 4.35 4.08 -16.79
N GLN A 96 4.57 5.01 -17.71
CA GLN A 96 4.74 4.74 -19.13
C GLN A 96 5.56 5.85 -19.79
N GLY A 97 6.53 5.48 -20.62
CA GLY A 97 7.25 6.44 -21.47
C GLY A 97 7.98 7.56 -20.71
N GLY A 98 8.41 7.31 -19.48
CA GLY A 98 9.07 8.33 -18.65
C GLY A 98 8.12 9.37 -18.04
N THR A 99 6.81 9.12 -18.05
CA THR A 99 5.81 9.87 -17.26
C THR A 99 4.85 8.91 -16.55
N LEU A 100 3.88 9.46 -15.83
CA LEU A 100 2.79 8.75 -15.21
C LEU A 100 1.49 9.09 -15.95
N SER A 101 0.81 8.08 -16.48
CA SER A 101 -0.50 8.24 -17.10
C SER A 101 -1.60 8.06 -16.06
N ARG A 102 -2.46 9.06 -15.91
CA ARG A 102 -3.71 8.96 -15.18
C ARG A 102 -4.79 8.40 -16.09
N LEU A 103 -5.42 7.31 -15.65
CA LEU A 103 -6.51 6.62 -16.32
C LEU A 103 -7.78 6.84 -15.50
N THR A 104 -8.79 7.43 -16.12
CA THR A 104 -10.11 7.64 -15.53
C THR A 104 -11.17 6.98 -16.40
N ARG A 105 -12.07 6.22 -15.78
CA ARG A 105 -13.20 5.62 -16.49
C ARG A 105 -14.33 6.63 -16.56
N HIS A 106 -14.72 6.98 -17.77
CA HIS A 106 -15.89 7.82 -18.02
C HIS A 106 -17.04 6.93 -18.49
N ARG A 107 -18.16 6.96 -17.76
CA ARG A 107 -19.33 6.12 -18.06
C ARG A 107 -20.46 6.99 -18.56
N ASN A 108 -20.90 6.70 -19.77
CA ASN A 108 -22.13 7.22 -20.34
C ASN A 108 -23.17 6.09 -20.41
N PRO A 109 -24.48 6.41 -20.56
CA PRO A 109 -25.54 5.41 -20.67
C PRO A 109 -25.33 4.37 -21.79
N HIS A 110 -24.50 4.69 -22.79
CA HIS A 110 -24.28 3.86 -23.97
C HIS A 110 -22.89 3.19 -24.01
N GLU A 111 -21.92 3.69 -23.24
CA GLU A 111 -20.54 3.23 -23.33
C GLU A 111 -19.73 3.56 -22.07
N THR A 112 -18.68 2.78 -21.80
CA THR A 112 -17.62 3.15 -20.86
C THR A 112 -16.35 3.43 -21.64
N SER A 113 -15.88 4.67 -21.62
CA SER A 113 -14.60 5.08 -22.21
C SER A 113 -13.53 5.18 -21.13
N LEU A 114 -12.30 4.81 -21.49
CA LEU A 114 -11.13 5.00 -20.64
C LEU A 114 -10.40 6.24 -21.11
N LEU A 115 -10.49 7.32 -20.32
CA LEU A 115 -9.78 8.55 -20.58
C LEU A 115 -8.35 8.42 -20.04
N ARG A 116 -7.38 8.75 -20.87
CA ARG A 116 -5.97 8.78 -20.52
C ARG A 116 -5.48 10.22 -20.53
N HIS A 117 -4.82 10.62 -19.46
CA HIS A 117 -4.14 11.90 -19.32
C HIS A 117 -2.72 11.66 -18.81
N ASP A 118 -1.72 11.97 -19.61
CA ASP A 118 -0.32 11.88 -19.19
C ASP A 118 0.00 13.10 -18.32
N LEU A 119 0.48 12.86 -17.10
CA LEU A 119 0.80 13.95 -16.19
C LEU A 119 1.91 14.82 -16.79
N ASN A 120 1.69 16.14 -16.74
CA ASN A 120 2.78 17.08 -17.02
C ASN A 120 3.79 17.11 -15.86
N GLU A 121 4.90 17.82 -16.03
CA GLU A 121 5.98 17.86 -15.03
C GLU A 121 5.52 18.36 -13.66
N ALA A 122 4.69 19.40 -13.60
CA ALA A 122 4.19 19.96 -12.35
C ALA A 122 3.19 19.01 -11.65
N GLU A 123 2.32 18.37 -12.42
CA GLU A 123 1.40 17.35 -11.93
C GLU A 123 2.15 16.13 -11.40
N LEU A 124 3.14 15.65 -12.14
CA LEU A 124 3.98 14.52 -11.74
C LEU A 124 4.77 14.84 -10.47
N HIS A 125 5.39 16.02 -10.39
CA HIS A 125 6.12 16.44 -9.20
C HIS A 125 5.20 16.51 -7.98
N SER A 126 4.03 17.12 -8.12
CA SER A 126 3.02 17.21 -7.05
C SER A 126 2.54 15.83 -6.61
N PHE A 127 2.33 14.92 -7.57
CA PHE A 127 1.91 13.56 -7.30
C PHE A 127 2.99 12.78 -6.53
N LEU A 128 4.24 12.84 -6.97
CA LEU A 128 5.36 12.15 -6.30
C LEU A 128 5.60 12.71 -4.90
N ALA A 129 5.52 14.03 -4.71
CA ALA A 129 5.64 14.66 -3.40
C ALA A 129 4.53 14.21 -2.44
N SER A 130 3.27 14.16 -2.91
CA SER A 130 2.15 13.67 -2.11
C SER A 130 2.30 12.19 -1.72
N ASN A 131 2.77 11.34 -2.64
CA ASN A 131 3.02 9.93 -2.35
C ASN A 131 4.19 9.75 -1.38
N SER A 132 5.28 10.50 -1.57
CA SER A 132 6.43 10.48 -0.66
C SER A 132 6.02 10.88 0.76
N GLN A 133 5.22 11.94 0.91
CA GLN A 133 4.72 12.37 2.22
C GLN A 133 3.91 11.25 2.90
N GLN A 134 2.97 10.63 2.17
CA GLN A 134 2.15 9.54 2.71
C GLN A 134 2.98 8.32 3.12
N LEU A 135 3.98 7.96 2.31
CA LEU A 135 4.87 6.84 2.61
C LEU A 135 5.68 7.11 3.88
N THR A 136 6.18 8.34 4.04
CA THR A 136 6.89 8.77 5.25
C THR A 136 5.99 8.74 6.48
N GLU A 137 4.77 9.25 6.36
CA GLU A 137 3.76 9.21 7.42
C GLU A 137 3.41 7.76 7.81
N THR A 138 3.21 6.89 6.81
CA THR A 138 2.95 5.46 7.02
C THR A 138 4.13 4.78 7.68
N PHE A 139 5.35 5.04 7.20
CA PHE A 139 6.57 4.51 7.79
C PHE A 139 6.70 4.91 9.25
N ALA A 140 6.51 6.19 9.59
CA ALA A 140 6.57 6.66 10.97
C ALA A 140 5.57 5.93 11.90
N LEU A 141 4.36 5.63 11.41
CA LEU A 141 3.38 4.85 12.19
C LEU A 141 3.77 3.38 12.35
N LEU A 142 4.41 2.78 11.34
CA LEU A 142 4.78 1.37 11.33
C LEU A 142 6.16 1.10 11.95
N ASP A 143 7.08 2.06 11.99
CA ASP A 143 8.42 1.90 12.58
C ASP A 143 8.38 1.89 14.12
N CYS A 144 7.33 2.49 14.71
CA CYS A 144 7.06 2.48 16.16
C CYS A 144 6.64 1.10 16.72
N LEU A 145 6.86 -0.01 16.00
CA LEU A 145 6.47 -1.36 16.37
C LEU A 145 7.02 -1.85 17.73
N GLU A 146 8.08 -1.24 18.26
CA GLU A 146 8.70 -1.65 19.54
C GLU A 146 8.35 -0.75 20.73
N SER A 147 7.83 0.46 20.51
CA SER A 147 7.44 1.34 21.63
C SER A 147 6.05 0.93 22.16
N GLY A 148 5.96 0.59 23.44
CA GLY A 148 4.71 0.19 24.08
C GLY A 148 3.70 1.32 24.27
N GLU A 149 4.10 2.57 24.05
CA GLU A 149 3.25 3.76 24.21
C GLU A 149 2.72 4.20 22.83
N PHE A 150 1.40 4.18 22.68
CA PHE A 150 0.62 4.73 21.54
C PHE A 150 0.86 4.08 20.17
N LYS A 151 0.47 2.81 20.01
CA LYS A 151 0.38 2.19 18.69
C LYS A 151 -0.95 2.52 18.01
N THR A 152 -0.91 3.31 16.92
CA THR A 152 -2.07 3.49 16.03
C THR A 152 -2.39 2.22 15.27
N PHE A 153 -1.38 1.44 14.89
CA PHE A 153 -1.52 0.22 14.11
C PHE A 153 -0.84 -0.97 14.79
N GLN A 154 -1.51 -2.12 14.78
CA GLN A 154 -1.00 -3.39 15.26
C GLN A 154 -0.82 -4.36 14.09
N LEU A 155 0.31 -5.06 14.06
CA LEU A 155 0.50 -6.18 13.15
C LEU A 155 -0.54 -7.26 13.46
N ALA A 156 -1.46 -7.50 12.54
CA ALA A 156 -2.60 -8.40 12.70
C ALA A 156 -2.35 -9.78 12.09
N SER A 157 -1.67 -9.85 10.94
CA SER A 157 -1.33 -11.11 10.28
C SER A 157 -0.17 -10.97 9.30
N PHE A 158 0.39 -12.10 8.88
CA PHE A 158 1.45 -12.17 7.88
C PHE A 158 1.35 -13.48 7.09
N VAL A 159 1.92 -13.49 5.88
CA VAL A 159 2.12 -14.69 5.07
C VAL A 159 3.54 -14.62 4.51
N HIS A 160 4.30 -15.70 4.62
CA HIS A 160 5.63 -15.85 4.02
C HIS A 160 5.50 -16.75 2.78
N PRO A 161 6.33 -16.58 1.72
CA PRO A 161 6.39 -17.54 0.63
C PRO A 161 6.60 -18.93 1.21
N ILE A 162 5.67 -19.83 0.87
CA ILE A 162 5.75 -21.26 1.16
C ILE A 162 6.80 -21.83 0.22
N ASP A 163 8.08 -21.65 0.56
CA ASP A 163 9.12 -22.55 0.08
C ASP A 163 9.44 -23.49 1.24
N SER A 164 9.08 -24.77 1.06
CA SER A 164 9.32 -25.92 1.95
C SER A 164 8.35 -26.13 3.13
N ILE A 165 7.12 -26.57 2.83
CA ILE A 165 6.43 -27.51 3.73
C ILE A 165 7.14 -28.85 3.59
N GLN A 166 8.14 -29.11 4.43
CA GLN A 166 8.41 -30.47 4.88
C GLN A 166 7.42 -30.76 6.02
N PRO A 167 6.61 -31.81 5.95
CA PRO A 167 5.74 -32.17 7.04
C PRO A 167 6.57 -32.95 8.05
N GLU A 168 7.05 -32.31 9.11
CA GLU A 168 7.29 -32.89 10.45
C GLU A 168 8.20 -31.96 11.26
N VAL A 169 7.62 -31.33 12.28
CA VAL A 169 7.96 -31.47 13.71
C VAL A 169 7.29 -30.29 14.42
N ALA A 170 6.34 -30.64 15.29
CA ALA A 170 5.58 -29.71 16.10
C ALA A 170 6.46 -29.21 17.25
N GLU A 171 7.11 -28.05 17.09
CA GLU A 171 7.63 -27.26 18.20
C GLU A 171 7.77 -25.80 17.75
N GLN A 172 7.06 -24.89 18.44
CA GLN A 172 6.84 -23.48 18.14
C GLN A 172 8.01 -22.71 17.46
N PRO A 173 7.89 -22.32 16.17
CA PRO A 173 8.80 -21.34 15.55
C PRO A 173 8.08 -20.17 14.81
N GLU A 174 6.75 -20.16 14.73
CA GLU A 174 6.01 -19.26 13.81
C GLU A 174 6.11 -17.78 14.18
N THR A 175 6.30 -17.45 15.46
CA THR A 175 6.30 -16.05 15.96
C THR A 175 7.58 -15.27 15.68
N ILE A 176 8.70 -15.95 15.40
CA ILE A 176 10.01 -15.29 15.17
C ILE A 176 10.14 -14.90 13.69
N HIS A 177 9.78 -15.80 12.78
CA HIS A 177 9.83 -15.56 11.33
C HIS A 177 8.81 -14.50 10.87
N SER A 178 7.68 -14.39 11.57
CA SER A 178 6.65 -13.40 11.31
C SER A 178 7.13 -11.96 11.51
N THR A 179 7.81 -11.72 12.63
CA THR A 179 8.30 -10.41 13.04
C THR A 179 9.45 -9.97 12.13
N LEU A 180 10.31 -10.91 11.70
CA LEU A 180 11.38 -10.62 10.74
C LEU A 180 10.84 -10.16 9.38
N THR A 181 9.78 -10.80 8.88
CA THR A 181 9.16 -10.44 7.60
C THR A 181 8.56 -9.05 7.64
N ALA A 182 7.76 -8.76 8.68
CA ALA A 182 7.17 -7.44 8.87
C ALA A 182 8.26 -6.35 8.99
N ARG A 183 9.33 -6.61 9.76
CA ARG A 183 10.48 -5.70 9.87
C ARG A 183 11.19 -5.49 8.53
N SER A 184 11.37 -6.53 7.72
CA SER A 184 11.99 -6.42 6.40
C SER A 184 11.17 -5.55 5.44
N LEU A 185 9.84 -5.69 5.47
CA LEU A 185 8.92 -4.88 4.66
C LEU A 185 8.92 -3.41 5.11
N VAL A 186 8.88 -3.17 6.43
CA VAL A 186 8.97 -1.81 6.99
C VAL A 186 10.33 -1.18 6.70
N ALA A 187 11.43 -1.94 6.80
CA ALA A 187 12.76 -1.47 6.45
C ALA A 187 12.85 -1.10 4.96
N ARG A 188 12.26 -1.90 4.07
CA ARG A 188 12.20 -1.57 2.64
C ARG A 188 11.35 -0.33 2.36
N LEU A 189 10.22 -0.17 3.06
CA LEU A 189 9.45 1.07 3.02
C LEU A 189 10.31 2.27 3.46
N GLY A 190 11.07 2.14 4.55
CA GLY A 190 12.02 3.16 5.00
C GLY A 190 13.06 3.52 3.94
N GLN A 191 13.61 2.53 3.22
CA GLN A 191 14.51 2.77 2.09
C GLN A 191 13.85 3.59 0.97
N ILE A 192 12.60 3.29 0.63
CA ILE A 192 11.82 4.07 -0.35
C ILE A 192 11.64 5.51 0.13
N CYS A 193 11.30 5.72 1.39
CA CYS A 193 11.11 7.06 1.97
C CYS A 193 12.41 7.90 1.97
N MET A 194 13.57 7.26 2.13
CA MET A 194 14.88 7.94 2.08
C MET A 194 15.35 8.25 0.66
N GLN A 195 14.79 7.59 -0.35
CA GLN A 195 15.10 7.82 -1.74
C GLN A 195 14.18 8.88 -2.34
N LYS A 196 14.66 9.63 -3.34
CA LYS A 196 13.76 10.46 -4.15
C LYS A 196 12.84 9.54 -4.93
N LEU A 197 11.54 9.64 -4.68
CA LEU A 197 10.54 8.86 -5.41
C LEU A 197 10.65 9.18 -6.91
N VAL A 198 10.92 8.15 -7.71
CA VAL A 198 11.01 8.23 -9.17
C VAL A 198 10.06 7.21 -9.77
N ILE A 199 9.54 7.52 -10.96
CA ILE A 199 8.75 6.56 -11.74
C ILE A 199 9.66 5.54 -12.39
N ALA A 200 9.17 4.32 -12.55
CA ALA A 200 9.88 3.29 -13.28
C ALA A 200 9.98 3.68 -14.75
N GLU A 201 11.17 3.57 -15.32
CA GLU A 201 11.30 3.61 -16.77
C GLU A 201 10.62 2.37 -17.36
N PRO A 202 9.95 2.49 -18.52
CA PRO A 202 9.55 1.30 -19.25
C PRO A 202 10.79 0.45 -19.50
N PRO A 203 10.70 -0.89 -19.42
CA PRO A 203 11.83 -1.76 -19.71
C PRO A 203 12.38 -1.36 -21.08
N ARG A 204 13.67 -0.97 -21.12
CA ARG A 204 14.37 -0.62 -22.35
C ARG A 204 14.48 -1.90 -23.19
N GLY A 205 13.44 -2.20 -23.97
CA GLY A 205 13.21 -3.53 -24.51
C GLY A 205 12.69 -3.52 -25.94
N ARG A 206 13.66 -3.56 -26.87
CA ARG A 206 13.61 -4.06 -28.26
C ARG A 206 12.60 -3.40 -29.20
N HIS A 207 13.06 -2.33 -29.85
CA HIS A 207 12.67 -2.07 -31.25
C HIS A 207 13.13 -3.23 -32.14
#